data_AF-A0A0L6WXQ3-F1
#
_entry.id   AF-A0A0L6WXQ3-F1
#
_cell.length_a   1.000
_cell.length_b   1.000
_cell.length_c   1.000
_cell.angle_alpha   90.00
_cell.angle_beta   90.00
_cell.angle_gamma   90.00
#
_symmetry.space_group_name_H-M   'P 1'
#
loop_
_entity.id
_entity.type
_entity.pdbx_description
1 polymer ?
#
loop_
_entity_poly.entity_id
_entity_poly.type
_entity_poly.pdbx_seq_one_letter_code
_entity_poly.pdbx_strand_id
1 'polypeptide(L)'
;MLSQSGGRRVLQKMLTFEYRGASAMRSPLVKGTPFVLQQSRTARSKRPNDFYTNAQRQDERLLKRLEAQLVNAKAKLKREEEAALAHYKRQMEARKGGKGKASAKDDSAFFFKSMLTRMDRAKLAMHGIWNFNELYYAYTEADVLMKRPPFPKLEDLGGKHRIAYEMYNKIPETVADSTPWGPDHSGV
;
A
#
# COMPACT_ATOMS: atom_id res chain seq x y z
N MET A 1 -2.66 -35.78 6.56
CA MET A 1 -2.05 -36.03 5.24
C MET A 1 -1.17 -34.85 4.89
N LEU A 2 0.13 -35.13 4.72
CA LEU A 2 1.17 -34.19 4.27
C LEU A 2 1.02 -33.93 2.76
N SER A 3 1.35 -32.71 2.32
CA SER A 3 2.44 -32.45 1.35
C SER A 3 2.14 -31.23 0.47
N GLN A 4 2.92 -30.18 0.71
CA GLN A 4 3.24 -29.15 -0.26
C GLN A 4 4.14 -29.71 -1.36
N SER A 5 3.94 -29.31 -2.62
CA SER A 5 4.96 -29.09 -3.65
C SER A 5 4.21 -28.69 -4.94
N GLY A 6 4.60 -27.69 -5.73
CA GLY A 6 5.95 -27.23 -6.03
C GLY A 6 6.23 -27.58 -7.50
N GLY A 7 5.80 -26.73 -8.44
CA GLY A 7 6.02 -26.92 -9.88
C GLY A 7 6.66 -25.70 -10.51
N ARG A 8 7.97 -25.55 -10.35
CA ARG A 8 8.78 -24.49 -10.99
C ARG A 8 9.04 -24.84 -12.46
N ARG A 9 8.92 -23.82 -13.30
CA ARG A 9 9.22 -23.78 -14.74
C ARG A 9 10.68 -24.15 -15.00
N VAL A 10 10.91 -25.03 -15.98
CA VAL A 10 12.21 -25.22 -16.64
C VAL A 10 12.00 -24.96 -18.12
N LEU A 11 12.46 -23.79 -18.59
CA LEU A 11 12.58 -23.49 -20.02
C LEU A 11 14.05 -23.68 -20.38
N GLN A 12 14.35 -24.85 -20.91
CA GLN A 12 15.61 -25.17 -21.58
C GLN A 12 15.58 -24.50 -22.96
N LYS A 13 16.48 -23.55 -23.23
CA LYS A 13 16.72 -23.04 -24.58
C LYS A 13 18.00 -23.65 -25.12
N MET A 14 17.85 -24.59 -26.06
CA MET A 14 18.91 -25.04 -26.95
C MET A 14 19.28 -23.91 -27.91
N LEU A 15 20.56 -23.58 -28.00
CA LEU A 15 21.13 -22.76 -29.07
C LEU A 15 21.79 -23.73 -30.06
N THR A 16 21.17 -23.90 -31.22
CA THR A 16 21.78 -24.57 -32.38
C THR A 16 22.65 -23.57 -33.13
N PHE A 17 23.86 -24.04 -33.44
CA PHE A 17 24.94 -23.33 -34.09
C PHE A 17 24.91 -23.69 -35.58
N GLU A 18 24.61 -22.74 -36.46
CA GLU A 18 24.75 -22.95 -37.91
C GLU A 18 25.96 -22.18 -38.45
N TYR A 19 26.98 -22.96 -38.79
CA TYR A 19 28.15 -22.55 -39.55
C TYR A 19 27.79 -22.61 -41.04
N ARG A 20 27.85 -21.49 -41.76
CA ARG A 20 27.77 -21.49 -43.22
C ARG A 20 29.04 -20.89 -43.79
N GLY A 21 29.96 -21.78 -44.17
CA GLY A 21 31.11 -21.45 -44.99
C GLY A 21 30.66 -21.12 -46.42
N ALA A 22 31.35 -20.17 -47.04
CA ALA A 22 31.37 -20.00 -48.48
C ALA A 22 32.83 -19.83 -48.91
N SER A 23 33.28 -20.82 -49.67
CA SER A 23 34.55 -20.88 -50.38
C SER A 23 34.32 -20.34 -51.80
N ALA A 24 35.24 -19.51 -52.30
CA ALA A 24 35.37 -19.26 -53.74
C ALA A 24 36.82 -18.90 -54.07
N MET A 25 37.35 -19.58 -55.08
CA MET A 25 38.73 -19.58 -55.53
C MET A 25 39.03 -18.49 -56.58
N ARG A 26 40.32 -18.11 -56.70
CA ARG A 26 41.17 -18.03 -57.92
C ARG A 26 42.11 -16.79 -57.98
N SER A 27 43.38 -17.09 -58.25
CA SER A 27 44.64 -16.34 -58.42
C SER A 27 44.75 -15.58 -59.79
N PRO A 28 45.84 -14.83 -60.20
CA PRO A 28 47.26 -14.83 -59.77
C PRO A 28 48.04 -13.46 -59.77
N LEU A 29 49.37 -13.56 -59.56
CA LEU A 29 50.45 -12.55 -59.45
C LEU A 29 50.37 -11.27 -60.32
N VAL A 30 50.61 -10.11 -59.68
CA VAL A 30 51.38 -8.99 -60.29
C VAL A 30 52.30 -8.35 -59.25
N LYS A 31 53.53 -8.13 -59.69
CA LYS A 31 54.66 -7.47 -59.03
C LYS A 31 54.33 -6.04 -58.65
N GLY A 32 54.61 -5.71 -57.39
CA GLY A 32 54.64 -4.35 -56.89
C GLY A 32 54.87 -4.45 -55.40
N THR A 33 56.10 -4.28 -54.96
CA THR A 33 56.38 -3.99 -53.56
C THR A 33 56.00 -2.53 -53.33
N PRO A 34 54.82 -2.19 -52.75
CA PRO A 34 54.76 -0.91 -52.09
C PRO A 34 55.73 -1.04 -50.92
N PHE A 35 56.66 -0.09 -50.82
CA PHE A 35 57.31 0.23 -49.56
C PHE A 35 56.18 0.46 -48.54
N VAL A 36 55.84 -0.59 -47.79
CA VAL A 36 54.90 -0.48 -46.68
C VAL A 36 55.72 0.24 -45.62
N LEU A 37 55.55 1.56 -45.57
CA LEU A 37 55.74 2.33 -44.34
C LEU A 37 54.98 1.53 -43.28
N GLN A 38 55.76 0.79 -42.48
CA GLN A 38 55.28 0.06 -41.33
C GLN A 38 54.69 1.13 -40.42
N GLN A 39 53.39 1.40 -40.60
CA GLN A 39 52.64 2.21 -39.67
C GLN A 39 52.83 1.52 -38.34
N SER A 40 53.67 2.12 -37.50
CA SER A 40 53.87 1.70 -36.13
C SER A 40 52.48 1.51 -35.57
N ARG A 41 52.11 0.25 -35.33
CA ARG A 41 50.89 -0.08 -34.62
C ARG A 41 50.98 0.71 -33.33
N THR A 42 50.23 1.81 -33.25
CA THR A 42 50.11 2.56 -32.01
C THR A 42 49.63 1.52 -31.02
N ALA A 43 50.49 1.16 -30.08
CA ALA A 43 50.13 0.25 -29.02
C ALA A 43 48.85 0.82 -28.43
N ARG A 44 47.74 0.11 -28.61
CA ARG A 44 46.48 0.46 -27.97
C ARG A 44 46.77 0.30 -26.49
N SER A 45 47.18 1.39 -25.84
CA SER A 45 47.29 1.43 -24.40
C SER A 45 45.92 1.03 -23.91
N LYS A 46 45.83 -0.17 -23.31
CA LYS A 46 44.71 -0.50 -22.46
C LYS A 46 44.81 0.54 -21.35
N ARG A 47 44.10 1.65 -21.51
CA ARG A 47 43.91 2.63 -20.44
C ARG A 47 43.52 1.81 -19.21
N PRO A 48 44.18 2.00 -18.06
CA PRO A 48 43.85 1.24 -16.87
C PRO A 48 42.37 1.48 -16.58
N ASN A 49 41.62 0.38 -16.57
CA ASN A 49 40.19 0.25 -16.33
C ASN A 49 39.50 1.48 -15.72
N ASP A 50 38.76 2.20 -16.56
CA ASP A 50 37.68 3.15 -16.22
C ASP A 50 36.44 2.42 -15.62
N PHE A 51 36.65 1.39 -14.79
CA PHE A 51 35.55 0.66 -14.15
C PHE A 51 34.88 1.53 -13.09
N TYR A 52 35.68 2.22 -12.28
CA TYR A 52 35.20 3.13 -11.24
C TYR A 52 34.50 4.36 -11.82
N THR A 53 34.98 4.90 -12.93
CA THR A 53 34.37 6.08 -13.57
C THR A 53 33.03 5.77 -14.23
N ASN A 54 32.87 4.56 -14.79
CA ASN A 54 31.58 4.11 -15.33
C ASN A 54 30.57 3.75 -14.23
N ALA A 55 31.01 3.11 -13.14
CA ALA A 55 30.17 2.85 -11.97
C ALA A 55 29.68 4.16 -11.34
N GLN A 56 30.57 5.13 -11.11
CA GLN A 56 30.21 6.46 -10.61
C GLN A 56 29.19 7.18 -11.51
N ARG A 57 29.36 7.12 -12.83
CA ARG A 57 28.37 7.70 -13.76
C ARG A 57 27.01 7.00 -13.71
N GLN A 58 26.97 5.69 -13.44
CA GLN A 58 25.71 4.97 -13.26
C GLN A 58 25.04 5.39 -11.96
N ASP A 59 25.81 5.50 -10.87
CA ASP A 59 25.32 5.95 -9.57
C ASP A 59 24.81 7.39 -9.64
N GLU A 60 25.55 8.30 -10.29
CA GLU A 60 25.11 9.68 -10.51
C GLU A 60 23.81 9.77 -11.33
N ARG A 61 23.63 8.92 -12.34
CA ARG A 61 22.38 8.85 -13.12
C ARG A 61 21.22 8.34 -12.28
N LEU A 62 21.48 7.35 -11.42
CA LEU A 62 20.49 6.80 -10.51
C LEU A 62 20.07 7.85 -9.47
N LEU A 63 21.03 8.55 -8.87
CA LEU A 63 20.79 9.64 -7.92
C LEU A 63 19.92 10.73 -8.55
N LYS A 64 20.29 11.23 -9.74
CA LYS A 64 19.48 12.24 -10.46
C LYS A 64 18.06 11.76 -10.75
N ARG A 65 17.88 10.47 -11.06
CA ARG A 65 16.55 9.88 -11.28
C ARG A 65 15.72 9.84 -10.00
N LEU A 66 16.33 9.46 -8.87
CA LEU A 66 15.66 9.44 -7.57
C LEU A 66 15.30 10.86 -7.11
N GLU A 67 16.20 11.83 -7.29
CA GLU A 67 15.93 13.25 -7.02
C GLU A 67 14.74 13.75 -7.84
N ALA A 68 14.69 13.45 -9.14
CA ALA A 68 13.56 13.80 -9.99
C ALA A 68 12.25 13.13 -9.53
N GLN A 69 12.30 11.86 -9.11
CA GLN A 69 11.13 11.17 -8.55
C GLN A 69 10.64 11.82 -7.25
N LEU A 70 11.55 12.24 -6.37
CA LEU A 70 11.17 12.95 -5.13
C LEU A 70 10.54 14.30 -5.41
N VAL A 71 11.07 15.06 -6.37
CA VAL A 71 10.47 16.35 -6.78
C VAL A 71 9.06 16.13 -7.34
N ASN A 72 8.88 15.13 -8.20
CA ASN A 72 7.58 14.81 -8.78
C ASN A 72 6.57 14.32 -7.72
N ALA A 73 7.01 13.47 -6.78
CA ALA A 73 6.17 13.00 -5.67
C ALA A 73 5.75 14.16 -4.75
N LYS A 74 6.67 15.05 -4.39
CA LYS A 74 6.37 16.25 -3.61
C LYS A 74 5.39 17.17 -4.33
N ALA A 75 5.55 17.36 -5.63
CA ALA A 75 4.62 18.16 -6.43
C ALA A 75 3.23 17.52 -6.51
N LYS A 76 3.15 16.18 -6.61
CA LYS A 76 1.89 15.44 -6.61
C LYS A 76 1.17 15.59 -5.26
N LEU A 77 1.87 15.42 -4.14
CA LEU A 77 1.30 15.60 -2.81
C LEU A 77 0.75 17.02 -2.62
N LYS A 78 1.49 18.06 -3.01
CA LYS A 78 0.99 19.44 -2.93
C LYS A 78 -0.29 19.66 -3.74
N ARG A 79 -0.39 19.10 -4.95
CA ARG A 79 -1.61 19.19 -5.76
C ARG A 79 -2.78 18.45 -5.13
N GLU A 80 -2.53 17.29 -4.54
CA GLU A 80 -3.55 16.51 -3.84
C GLU A 80 -4.02 17.21 -2.56
N GLU A 81 -3.10 17.82 -1.80
CA GLU A 81 -3.41 18.65 -0.63
C GLU A 81 -4.25 19.87 -1.01
N GLU A 82 -3.86 20.60 -2.06
CA GLU A 82 -4.61 21.76 -2.57
C GLU A 82 -6.01 21.35 -3.08
N ALA A 83 -6.12 20.22 -3.79
CA ALA A 83 -7.39 19.68 -4.25
C ALA A 83 -8.30 19.25 -3.09
N ALA A 84 -7.73 18.60 -2.06
CA ALA A 84 -8.46 18.21 -0.86
C ALA A 84 -8.95 19.43 -0.08
N LEU A 85 -8.10 20.45 0.08
CA LEU A 85 -8.47 21.72 0.72
C LEU A 85 -9.55 22.47 -0.07
N ALA A 86 -9.46 22.50 -1.39
CA ALA A 86 -10.48 23.11 -2.25
C ALA A 86 -11.83 22.38 -2.13
N HIS A 87 -11.82 21.05 -2.12
CA HIS A 87 -13.00 20.24 -1.92
C HIS A 87 -13.63 20.45 -0.53
N TYR A 88 -12.80 20.50 0.53
CA TYR A 88 -13.24 20.79 1.89
C TYR A 88 -13.86 22.19 2.00
N LYS A 89 -13.20 23.23 1.45
CA LYS A 89 -13.75 24.60 1.42
C LYS A 89 -15.08 24.67 0.71
N ARG A 90 -15.20 24.02 -0.46
CA ARG A 90 -16.45 23.95 -1.23
C ARG A 90 -17.57 23.25 -0.44
N GLN A 91 -17.27 22.16 0.27
CA GLN A 91 -18.24 21.51 1.17
C GLN A 91 -18.66 22.40 2.34
N MET A 92 -17.71 23.13 2.94
CA MET A 92 -18.00 24.03 4.06
C MET A 92 -18.84 25.24 3.63
N GLU A 93 -18.59 25.78 2.44
CA GLU A 93 -19.40 26.86 1.85
C GLU A 93 -20.81 26.37 1.47
N ALA A 94 -20.92 25.18 0.88
CA ALA A 94 -22.22 24.54 0.60
C ALA A 94 -23.03 24.31 1.88
N ARG A 95 -22.36 23.93 2.98
CA ARG A 95 -22.98 23.77 4.31
C ARG A 95 -23.42 25.09 4.95
N LYS A 96 -22.82 26.23 4.60
CA LYS A 96 -23.24 27.56 5.10
C LYS A 96 -24.54 28.08 4.45
N GLY A 97 -24.91 27.58 3.27
CA GLY A 97 -26.13 27.98 2.54
C GLY A 97 -27.40 27.22 2.93
N GLY A 98 -27.28 26.10 3.66
CA GLY A 98 -28.42 25.29 4.10
C GLY A 98 -28.70 25.49 5.58
N LYS A 99 -29.91 25.98 5.93
CA LYS A 99 -30.49 25.86 7.27
C LYS A 99 -30.62 24.37 7.62
N GLY A 100 -29.56 23.82 8.18
CA GLY A 100 -29.50 22.43 8.63
C GLY A 100 -28.31 22.28 9.56
N LYS A 101 -28.48 22.64 10.83
CA LYS A 101 -27.57 22.25 11.91
C LYS A 101 -27.67 20.73 12.16
N ALA A 102 -27.44 19.89 11.14
CA ALA A 102 -27.02 18.52 11.36
C ALA A 102 -25.50 18.59 11.52
N SER A 103 -25.08 19.04 12.71
CA SER A 103 -23.67 19.05 13.08
C SER A 103 -23.15 17.62 13.05
N ALA A 104 -21.87 17.39 12.75
CA ALA A 104 -21.23 16.07 12.74
C ALA A 104 -21.43 15.22 14.02
N LYS A 105 -22.02 15.79 15.08
CA LYS A 105 -22.53 15.06 16.25
C LYS A 105 -23.70 14.13 15.91
N ASP A 106 -24.55 14.48 14.94
CA ASP A 106 -25.70 13.67 14.55
C ASP A 106 -25.29 12.41 13.77
N ASP A 107 -24.18 12.45 13.04
CA ASP A 107 -23.69 11.27 12.30
C ASP A 107 -23.34 10.14 13.27
N SER A 108 -22.73 10.48 14.42
CA SER A 108 -22.43 9.50 15.47
C SER A 108 -23.68 8.96 16.16
N ALA A 109 -24.71 9.79 16.33
CA ALA A 109 -25.99 9.38 16.93
C ALA A 109 -26.81 8.51 15.97
N PHE A 110 -26.77 8.82 14.67
CA PHE A 110 -27.36 8.01 13.62
C PHE A 110 -26.72 6.63 13.56
N PHE A 111 -25.39 6.58 13.54
CA PHE A 111 -24.62 5.33 13.57
C PHE A 111 -24.89 4.49 14.82
N PHE A 112 -24.93 5.14 15.99
CA PHE A 112 -25.28 4.48 17.25
C PHE A 112 -26.71 3.91 17.23
N LYS A 113 -27.65 4.61 16.58
CA LYS A 113 -29.03 4.16 16.41
C LYS A 113 -29.16 3.02 15.38
N SER A 114 -28.30 2.98 14.36
CA SER A 114 -28.33 1.94 13.32
C SER A 114 -27.65 0.65 13.74
N MET A 115 -26.57 0.71 14.52
CA MET A 115 -25.80 -0.49 14.92
C MET A 115 -26.37 -1.22 16.14
N LEU A 116 -27.12 -0.51 16.99
CA LEU A 116 -27.62 -1.08 18.23
C LEU A 116 -29.15 -1.13 18.23
N THR A 117 -29.69 -2.27 18.65
CA THR A 117 -31.12 -2.43 18.82
C THR A 117 -31.65 -1.44 19.87
N ARG A 118 -32.97 -1.21 19.86
CA ARG A 118 -33.60 -0.36 20.88
C ARG A 118 -33.34 -0.89 22.30
N MET A 119 -33.27 -2.21 22.47
CA MET A 119 -33.00 -2.84 23.76
C MET A 119 -31.57 -2.63 24.22
N ASP A 120 -30.59 -2.75 23.33
CA ASP A 120 -29.18 -2.56 23.69
C ASP A 120 -28.89 -1.11 24.06
N ARG A 121 -29.52 -0.15 23.36
CA ARG A 121 -29.45 1.26 23.72
C ARG A 121 -30.09 1.56 25.07
N ALA A 122 -31.20 0.91 25.40
CA ALA A 122 -31.82 1.04 26.72
C ALA A 122 -30.90 0.49 27.82
N LYS A 123 -30.25 -0.66 27.60
CA LYS A 123 -29.27 -1.23 28.52
C LYS A 123 -28.10 -0.27 28.72
N LEU A 124 -27.52 0.28 27.65
CA LEU A 124 -26.43 1.25 27.74
C LEU A 124 -26.83 2.52 28.49
N ALA A 125 -28.05 3.02 28.27
CA ALA A 125 -28.58 4.18 28.97
C ALA A 125 -28.69 3.94 30.49
N MET A 126 -29.06 2.73 30.95
CA MET A 126 -29.07 2.39 32.38
C MET A 126 -27.68 2.53 33.03
N HIS A 127 -26.62 2.34 32.26
CA HIS A 127 -25.23 2.48 32.72
C HIS A 127 -24.61 3.84 32.37
N GLY A 128 -25.43 4.81 31.96
CA GLY A 128 -25.00 6.18 31.68
C GLY A 128 -24.20 6.33 30.39
N ILE A 129 -24.45 5.48 29.38
CA ILE A 129 -23.84 5.57 28.05
C ILE A 129 -24.93 5.97 27.05
N TRP A 130 -24.84 7.18 26.51
CA TRP A 130 -25.87 7.79 25.65
C TRP A 130 -25.44 7.93 24.18
N ASN A 131 -24.15 7.85 23.91
CA ASN A 131 -23.60 8.01 22.56
C ASN A 131 -22.45 7.03 22.29
N PHE A 132 -22.06 6.94 21.02
CA PHE A 132 -21.00 6.04 20.57
C PHE A 132 -19.62 6.38 21.18
N ASN A 133 -19.32 7.67 21.37
CA ASN A 133 -18.04 8.07 21.95
C ASN A 133 -17.91 7.61 23.40
N GLU A 134 -18.97 7.73 24.20
CA GLU A 134 -19.03 7.23 25.58
C GLU A 134 -18.89 5.71 25.64
N LEU A 135 -19.51 5.00 24.69
CA LEU A 135 -19.35 3.55 24.56
C LEU A 135 -17.89 3.19 24.27
N TYR A 136 -17.25 3.88 23.33
CA TYR A 136 -15.85 3.67 22.97
C TYR A 136 -14.91 3.97 24.14
N TYR A 137 -15.10 5.08 24.86
CA TYR A 137 -14.28 5.40 26.04
C TYR A 137 -14.42 4.33 27.12
N ALA A 138 -15.66 3.94 27.46
CA ALA A 138 -15.90 2.89 28.47
C ALA A 138 -15.29 1.54 28.05
N TYR A 139 -15.33 1.21 26.76
CA TYR A 139 -14.66 0.03 26.21
C TYR A 139 -13.14 0.11 26.37
N THR A 140 -12.52 1.23 25.99
CA THR A 140 -11.05 1.38 26.09
C THR A 140 -10.57 1.33 27.54
N GLU A 141 -11.31 1.91 28.47
CA GLU A 141 -11.02 1.78 29.90
C GLU A 141 -11.13 0.34 30.37
N ALA A 142 -12.18 -0.39 29.94
CA ALA A 142 -12.37 -1.79 30.27
C ALA A 142 -11.20 -2.65 29.74
N ASP A 143 -10.81 -2.46 28.47
CA ASP A 143 -9.71 -3.17 27.84
C ASP A 143 -8.37 -2.89 28.53
N VAL A 144 -8.11 -1.65 28.93
CA VAL A 144 -6.93 -1.28 29.72
C VAL A 144 -6.95 -1.94 31.10
N LEU A 145 -8.12 -1.98 31.76
CA LEU A 145 -8.24 -2.63 33.07
C LEU A 145 -8.00 -4.14 32.99
N MET A 146 -8.54 -4.81 31.97
CA MET A 146 -8.29 -6.24 31.77
C MET A 146 -6.84 -6.55 31.42
N LYS A 147 -6.15 -5.65 30.71
CA LYS A 147 -4.74 -5.82 30.32
C LYS A 147 -3.75 -5.45 31.42
N ARG A 148 -4.20 -4.83 32.51
CA ARG A 148 -3.36 -4.48 33.66
C ARG A 148 -3.40 -5.60 34.70
N PRO A 149 -2.26 -6.01 35.27
CA PRO A 149 -2.24 -6.87 36.44
C PRO A 149 -3.07 -6.22 37.56
N PRO A 150 -3.98 -6.95 38.24
CA PRO A 150 -4.06 -8.41 38.37
C PRO A 150 -4.88 -9.17 37.29
N PHE A 151 -5.11 -8.60 36.11
CA PHE A 151 -5.91 -9.20 35.02
C PHE A 151 -7.30 -9.63 35.51
N PRO A 152 -8.12 -8.68 35.98
CA PRO A 152 -9.47 -8.97 36.46
C PRO A 152 -10.30 -9.63 35.36
N LYS A 153 -11.20 -10.53 35.75
CA LYS A 153 -12.15 -11.13 34.80
C LYS A 153 -13.19 -10.09 34.40
N LEU A 154 -13.87 -10.33 33.27
CA LEU A 154 -14.92 -9.45 32.76
C LEU A 154 -16.05 -9.22 33.79
N GLU A 155 -16.31 -10.20 34.65
CA GLU A 155 -17.34 -10.14 35.69
C GLU A 155 -16.97 -9.22 36.86
N ASP A 156 -15.67 -9.03 37.10
CA ASP A 156 -15.14 -8.20 38.19
C ASP A 156 -15.10 -6.71 37.81
N LEU A 157 -15.31 -6.40 36.51
CA LEU A 157 -15.40 -5.03 36.02
C LEU A 157 -16.72 -4.39 36.46
N GLY A 158 -16.69 -3.07 36.68
CA GLY A 158 -17.90 -2.30 36.94
C GLY A 158 -18.95 -2.51 35.84
N GLY A 159 -20.24 -2.50 36.19
CA GLY A 159 -21.32 -2.82 35.24
C GLY A 159 -21.29 -1.99 33.96
N LYS A 160 -20.84 -0.73 34.04
CA LYS A 160 -20.61 0.14 32.87
C LYS A 160 -19.55 -0.41 31.92
N HIS A 161 -18.36 -0.73 32.43
CA HIS A 161 -17.23 -1.25 31.66
C HIS A 161 -17.53 -2.62 31.07
N ARG A 162 -18.16 -3.50 31.86
CA ARG A 162 -18.57 -4.82 31.41
C ARG A 162 -19.52 -4.74 30.21
N ILE A 163 -20.59 -3.96 30.32
CA ILE A 163 -21.59 -3.84 29.25
C ILE A 163 -21.02 -3.12 28.05
N ALA A 164 -20.16 -2.11 28.24
CA ALA A 164 -19.46 -1.50 27.13
C ALA A 164 -18.58 -2.51 26.38
N TYR A 165 -17.87 -3.37 27.10
CA TYR A 165 -17.03 -4.42 26.53
C TYR A 165 -17.84 -5.46 25.75
N GLU A 166 -18.94 -5.95 26.33
CA GLU A 166 -19.84 -6.90 25.67
C GLU A 166 -20.51 -6.30 24.42
N MET A 167 -20.97 -5.04 24.49
CA MET A 167 -21.68 -4.40 23.39
C MET A 167 -20.75 -4.01 22.25
N TYR A 168 -19.57 -3.46 22.55
CA TYR A 168 -18.62 -3.05 21.52
C TYR A 168 -18.11 -4.23 20.69
N ASN A 169 -17.90 -5.40 21.32
CA ASN A 169 -17.47 -6.61 20.62
C ASN A 169 -18.56 -7.24 19.73
N LYS A 170 -19.85 -6.93 19.97
CA LYS A 170 -20.97 -7.37 19.11
C LYS A 170 -21.16 -6.51 17.87
N ILE A 171 -20.65 -5.28 17.87
CA ILE A 171 -20.85 -4.35 16.77
C ILE A 171 -20.36 -4.92 15.43
N PRO A 172 -19.14 -5.50 15.30
CA PRO A 172 -18.66 -6.05 14.03
C PRO A 172 -19.60 -7.09 13.40
N GLU A 173 -20.26 -7.92 14.20
CA GLU A 173 -21.24 -8.91 13.72
C GLU A 173 -22.47 -8.22 13.13
N THR A 174 -23.01 -7.24 13.85
CA THR A 174 -24.19 -6.48 13.37
C THR A 174 -23.91 -5.64 12.13
N VAL A 175 -22.68 -5.15 11.96
CA VAL A 175 -22.30 -4.39 10.77
C VAL A 175 -22.31 -5.31 9.55
N ALA A 176 -21.74 -6.51 9.66
CA ALA A 176 -21.70 -7.49 8.57
C ALA A 176 -23.11 -7.81 8.06
N ASP A 177 -24.08 -7.97 8.97
CA ASP A 177 -25.48 -8.25 8.64
C ASP A 177 -26.22 -7.04 8.03
N SER A 178 -25.81 -5.81 8.39
CA SER A 178 -26.47 -4.57 7.95
C SER A 178 -25.91 -3.97 6.65
N THR A 179 -24.76 -4.46 6.16
CA THR A 179 -24.17 -3.98 4.91
C THR A 179 -24.90 -4.56 3.69
N PRO A 180 -25.51 -3.75 2.81
CA PRO A 180 -26.18 -4.21 1.58
C PRO A 180 -25.20 -4.66 0.46
N TRP A 181 -23.95 -4.96 0.82
CA TRP A 181 -22.87 -5.38 -0.09
C TRP A 181 -22.22 -6.71 0.35
N GLY A 182 -22.84 -7.45 1.28
CA GLY A 182 -22.54 -8.87 1.50
C GLY A 182 -23.12 -9.71 0.35
N PRO A 183 -22.50 -10.85 -0.01
CA PRO A 183 -22.87 -11.60 -1.20
C PRO A 183 -24.33 -12.05 -1.10
N ASP A 184 -25.12 -11.73 -2.11
CA ASP A 184 -26.50 -12.17 -2.24
C ASP A 184 -26.58 -13.69 -2.03
N HIS A 185 -27.06 -14.12 -0.86
CA HIS A 185 -27.52 -15.49 -0.64
C HIS A 185 -28.93 -15.69 -1.24
N SER A 186 -29.19 -15.08 -2.40
CA SER A 186 -30.30 -15.49 -3.27
C SER A 186 -29.82 -16.64 -4.14
N GLY A 187 -29.89 -17.85 -3.60
CA GLY A 187 -29.40 -19.04 -4.29
C GLY A 187 -29.90 -20.34 -3.69
N VAL A 188 -31.20 -20.61 -3.91
CA VAL A 188 -31.90 -21.91 -3.87
C VAL A 188 -32.25 -22.47 -2.50
#